data_AF-A0A8J7QTP2-F1
#
_entry.id   AF-A0A8J7QTP2-F1
#
_cell.length_a   1.000
_cell.length_b   1.000
_cell.length_c   1.000
_cell.angle_alpha   90.00
_cell.angle_beta   90.00
_cell.angle_gamma   90.00
#
_symmetry.space_group_name_H-M   'P 1'
#
loop_
_entity.id
_entity.type
_entity.pdbx_description
1 polymer ?
#
loop_
_entity_poly.entity_id
_entity_poly.type
_entity_poly.pdbx_seq_one_letter_code
_entity_poly.pdbx_strand_id
1 'polypeptide(L)'
;MKRRSQKLNPSKAKTMWLAWLTWGVMGSIFVFEDVSGGTGWLTLLLTAPFWLMFAVWPVLWLWLATRRNPDWVELDDDIIAGEKMARLVQHNGVRYVDMDAFSFVFGTPTDLDFVNIPGGNERFVTIDTVRPFAKDNKPLAKWLSVVDSL
;
A
#
# COMPACT_ATOMS: atom_id res chain seq x y z
N MET A 1 -20.53 0.54 0.52
CA MET A 1 -19.55 -0.48 0.92
C MET A 1 -18.48 0.17 1.78
N LYS A 2 -18.03 -0.48 2.86
CA LYS A 2 -17.05 0.10 3.79
C LYS A 2 -15.63 -0.25 3.31
N ARG A 3 -14.75 0.75 3.20
CA ARG A 3 -13.33 0.53 2.91
C ARG A 3 -12.66 -0.21 4.07
N ARG A 4 -11.82 -1.18 3.75
CA ARG A 4 -11.01 -1.90 4.74
C ARG A 4 -9.79 -1.07 5.11
N SER A 5 -9.36 -1.25 6.35
CA SER A 5 -8.09 -0.67 6.82
C SER A 5 -6.94 -1.29 6.03
N GLN A 6 -6.17 -0.43 5.37
CA GLN A 6 -5.02 -0.83 4.56
C GLN A 6 -3.74 -0.84 5.40
N LYS A 7 -2.88 -1.82 5.13
CA LYS A 7 -1.49 -1.82 5.59
C LYS A 7 -0.75 -0.65 4.93
N LEU A 8 0.25 -0.12 5.61
CA LEU A 8 1.12 0.90 5.04
C LEU A 8 1.84 0.34 3.82
N ASN A 9 1.88 1.11 2.74
CA ASN A 9 2.57 0.68 1.54
C ASN A 9 4.08 0.55 1.83
N PRO A 10 4.66 -0.67 1.72
CA PRO A 10 6.05 -0.90 2.07
C PRO A 10 7.02 -0.16 1.15
N SER A 11 6.67 0.10 -0.11
CA SER A 11 7.55 0.83 -1.03
C SER A 11 7.66 2.30 -0.64
N LYS A 12 6.53 2.96 -0.34
CA LYS A 12 6.51 4.35 0.15
C LYS A 12 7.27 4.50 1.47
N ALA A 13 7.07 3.55 2.39
CA ALA A 13 7.80 3.52 3.65
C ALA A 13 9.31 3.39 3.43
N LYS A 14 9.75 2.47 2.56
CA LYS A 14 11.17 2.31 2.21
C LYS A 14 11.76 3.58 1.59
N THR A 15 11.06 4.22 0.65
CA THR A 15 11.54 5.47 0.02
C THR A 15 11.68 6.60 1.04
N MET A 16 10.73 6.76 1.96
CA MET A 16 10.84 7.75 3.04
C MET A 16 12.01 7.43 3.97
N TRP A 17 12.24 6.15 4.29
CA TRP A 17 13.39 5.72 5.08
C TRP A 17 14.72 5.96 4.37
N LEU A 18 14.80 5.74 3.05
CA LEU A 18 16.00 6.01 2.26
C LEU A 18 16.29 7.51 2.18
N ALA A 19 15.28 8.34 1.88
CA ALA A 19 15.42 9.79 1.90
C ALA A 19 15.89 10.30 3.27
N TRP A 20 15.39 9.67 4.34
CA TRP A 20 15.81 9.96 5.69
C TRP A 20 17.27 9.59 5.98
N LEU A 21 17.71 8.40 5.59
CA LEU A 21 19.10 7.96 5.75
C LEU A 21 20.05 8.86 4.95
N THR A 22 19.69 9.23 3.71
CA THR A 22 20.46 10.17 2.90
C THR A 22 20.62 11.51 3.62
N TRP A 23 19.53 12.03 4.20
CA TRP A 23 19.61 13.26 5.00
C TRP A 23 20.50 13.09 6.23
N GLY A 24 20.43 11.95 6.93
CA GLY A 24 21.29 11.63 8.07
C GLY A 24 22.78 11.58 7.71
N VAL A 25 23.13 11.01 6.56
CA VAL A 25 24.51 10.98 6.06
C VAL A 25 25.00 12.39 5.69
N MET A 26 24.17 13.18 5.01
CA MET A 26 24.53 14.56 4.68
C MET A 26 24.72 15.40 5.95
N GLY A 27 23.80 15.29 6.91
CA GLY A 27 23.89 16.00 8.19
C GLY A 27 25.11 15.59 9.02
N SER A 28 25.51 14.32 9.02
CA SER A 28 26.67 13.86 9.79
C SER A 28 28.00 14.38 9.23
N ILE A 29 28.14 14.47 7.89
CA ILE A 29 29.33 15.04 7.24
C ILE A 29 29.59 16.46 7.73
N PHE A 30 28.55 17.31 7.79
CA PHE A 30 28.68 18.69 8.28
C PHE A 30 28.98 18.77 9.78
N VAL A 31 28.47 17.85 10.60
CA VAL A 31 28.82 17.79 12.04
C VAL A 31 30.31 17.56 12.24
N PHE A 32 30.92 16.67 11.45
CA PHE A 32 32.35 16.39 11.54
C PHE A 32 33.22 17.54 11.02
N GLU A 33 32.73 18.30 10.02
CA GLU A 33 33.43 19.47 9.48
C GLU A 33 33.40 20.67 10.46
N ASP A 34 32.28 20.90 11.15
CA ASP A 34 32.09 22.04 12.05
C ASP A 34 32.79 21.90 13.41
N VAL A 35 33.29 20.70 13.76
CA VAL A 35 34.19 20.52 14.93
C VAL A 35 35.48 21.36 14.77
N SER A 36 35.78 21.79 13.55
CA SER A 36 36.94 22.60 13.19
C SER A 36 36.73 24.11 13.31
N GLY A 37 35.49 24.61 13.43
CA GLY A 37 35.26 26.06 13.40
C GLY A 37 33.80 26.53 13.48
N GLY A 38 33.38 26.92 14.69
CA GLY A 38 32.56 28.13 14.94
C GLY A 38 31.10 28.21 14.49
N THR A 39 30.55 27.27 13.72
CA THR A 39 29.20 27.39 13.12
C THR A 39 28.14 26.47 13.73
N GLY A 40 28.25 26.18 15.03
CA GLY A 40 27.43 25.19 15.76
C GLY A 40 25.90 25.31 15.62
N TRP A 41 25.37 26.46 15.20
CA TRP A 41 23.93 26.64 14.94
C TRP A 41 23.48 26.08 13.58
N LEU A 42 24.37 26.09 12.58
CA LEU A 42 24.13 25.57 11.23
C LEU A 42 24.12 24.04 11.26
N THR A 43 25.06 23.43 11.98
CA THR A 43 25.07 21.97 12.24
C THR A 43 23.87 21.50 13.04
N LEU A 44 23.42 22.27 14.03
CA LEU A 44 22.17 21.98 14.75
C LEU A 44 20.97 21.99 13.81
N LEU A 45 20.84 22.97 12.90
CA LEU A 45 19.76 23.00 11.92
C LEU A 45 19.82 21.84 10.91
N LEU A 46 21.01 21.49 10.43
CA LEU A 46 21.17 20.38 9.47
C LEU A 46 20.94 19.00 10.11
N THR A 47 21.27 18.84 11.39
CA THR A 47 21.02 17.61 12.15
C THR A 47 19.69 17.58 12.88
N ALA A 48 18.98 18.70 12.97
CA ALA A 48 17.68 18.78 13.64
C ALA A 48 16.69 17.72 13.14
N PRO A 49 16.60 17.41 11.83
CA PRO A 49 15.78 16.30 11.38
C PRO A 49 16.18 14.98 12.05
N PHE A 50 17.47 14.60 12.05
CA PHE A 50 17.96 13.38 12.69
C PHE A 50 17.48 13.25 14.14
N TRP A 51 17.67 14.30 14.95
CA TRP A 51 17.23 14.33 16.35
C TRP A 51 15.71 14.26 16.50
N LEU A 52 14.98 14.92 15.60
CA LEU A 52 13.51 14.88 15.58
C LEU A 52 13.02 13.45 15.32
N MET A 53 13.60 12.72 14.37
CA MET A 53 13.24 11.31 14.15
C MET A 53 13.67 10.42 15.30
N PHE A 54 14.83 10.66 15.91
CA PHE A 54 15.24 9.92 17.09
C PHE A 54 14.23 10.08 18.23
N ALA A 55 13.73 11.30 18.46
CA ALA A 55 12.69 11.58 19.43
C ALA A 55 11.33 10.98 19.05
N VAL A 56 10.98 10.98 17.76
CA VAL A 56 9.70 10.48 17.24
C VAL A 56 9.70 8.94 17.06
N TRP A 57 10.86 8.30 16.95
CA TRP A 57 11.03 6.86 16.76
C TRP A 57 10.24 5.98 17.74
N PRO A 58 10.30 6.18 19.08
CA PRO A 58 9.53 5.35 20.01
C PRO A 58 8.02 5.46 19.79
N VAL A 59 7.52 6.63 19.39
CA VAL A 59 6.11 6.84 19.06
C VAL A 59 5.75 6.11 17.77
N LEU A 60 6.58 6.22 16.73
CA LEU A 60 6.40 5.49 15.48
C LEU A 60 6.44 3.98 15.70
N TRP A 61 7.36 3.48 16.53
CA TRP A 61 7.47 2.07 16.84
C TRP A 61 6.22 1.55 17.56
N LEU A 62 5.73 2.26 18.57
CA LEU A 62 4.50 1.90 19.28
C LEU A 62 3.28 1.93 18.34
N TRP A 63 3.23 2.94 17.47
CA TRP A 63 2.20 3.06 16.46
C TRP A 63 2.26 1.92 15.43
N LEU A 64 3.45 1.52 14.96
CA LEU A 64 3.61 0.37 14.06
C LEU A 64 3.28 -0.96 14.76
N ALA A 65 3.65 -1.12 16.03
CA ALA A 65 3.36 -2.31 16.82
C ALA A 65 1.85 -2.53 16.96
N THR A 66 1.08 -1.46 17.21
CA THR A 66 -0.39 -1.52 17.28
C THR A 66 -1.06 -1.75 15.91
N ARG A 67 -0.34 -1.53 14.80
CA ARG A 67 -0.82 -1.71 13.43
C ARG A 67 -0.45 -3.05 12.79
N ARG A 68 0.20 -3.96 13.52
CA ARG A 68 0.44 -5.35 13.10
C ARG A 68 -0.83 -6.20 13.21
N ASN A 69 -1.94 -5.72 12.67
CA ASN A 69 -3.19 -6.46 12.65
C ASN A 69 -3.23 -7.39 11.42
N PRO A 70 -3.35 -8.72 11.60
CA PRO A 70 -3.45 -9.66 10.49
C PRO A 70 -4.67 -9.42 9.61
N ASP A 71 -5.74 -8.82 10.15
CA ASP A 71 -7.00 -8.56 9.43
C ASP A 71 -6.89 -7.42 8.42
N TRP A 72 -5.79 -6.68 8.42
CA TRP A 72 -5.61 -5.56 7.51
C TRP A 72 -5.22 -6.03 6.11
N VAL A 73 -5.75 -5.31 5.14
CA VAL A 73 -5.60 -5.63 3.72
C VAL A 73 -4.40 -4.85 3.16
N GLU A 74 -3.67 -5.42 2.21
CA GLU A 74 -2.52 -4.75 1.58
C GLU A 74 -2.97 -3.68 0.58
N LEU A 75 -4.05 -3.94 -0.15
CA LEU A 75 -4.63 -3.05 -1.16
C LEU A 75 -6.15 -3.14 -1.10
N ASP A 76 -6.85 -2.01 -1.08
CA ASP A 76 -8.30 -1.95 -1.23
C ASP A 76 -8.61 -0.70 -2.07
N ASP A 77 -8.53 -0.84 -3.38
CA ASP A 77 -8.64 0.27 -4.31
C ASP A 77 -9.57 -0.05 -5.47
N ASP A 78 -10.12 0.99 -6.09
CA ASP A 78 -10.97 0.81 -7.26
C ASP A 78 -10.15 1.02 -8.53
N ILE A 79 -9.93 -0.06 -9.27
CA ILE A 79 -9.14 -0.02 -10.49
C ILE A 79 -10.06 0.35 -11.64
N ILE A 80 -9.69 1.41 -12.36
CA ILE A 80 -10.41 1.93 -13.51
C ILE A 80 -9.67 1.50 -14.79
N ALA A 81 -10.37 0.87 -15.72
CA ALA A 81 -9.84 0.51 -17.03
C ALA A 81 -10.83 0.89 -18.14
N GLY A 82 -10.59 2.04 -18.78
CA GLY A 82 -11.55 2.64 -19.70
C GLY A 82 -12.78 3.14 -18.96
N GLU A 83 -13.96 2.66 -19.35
CA GLU A 83 -15.25 3.05 -18.74
C GLU A 83 -15.69 2.13 -17.59
N LYS A 84 -14.93 1.05 -17.33
CA LYS A 84 -15.27 0.05 -16.32
C LYS A 84 -14.37 0.21 -15.10
N MET A 85 -14.99 0.11 -13.93
CA MET A 85 -14.37 0.26 -12.62
C MET A 85 -14.73 -0.95 -11.77
N ALA A 86 -13.74 -1.56 -11.14
CA ALA A 86 -13.97 -2.64 -10.19
C ALA A 86 -12.98 -2.58 -9.03
N ARG A 87 -13.48 -2.94 -7.85
CA ARG A 87 -12.71 -2.95 -6.61
C ARG A 87 -11.76 -4.14 -6.59
N LEU A 88 -10.49 -3.85 -6.29
CA LEU A 88 -9.42 -4.81 -6.12
C LEU A 88 -8.99 -4.83 -4.65
N VAL A 89 -9.02 -6.02 -4.05
CA VAL A 89 -8.64 -6.24 -2.66
C VAL A 89 -7.47 -7.22 -2.62
N GLN A 90 -6.34 -6.87 -2.00
CA GLN A 90 -5.19 -7.77 -1.83
C GLN A 90 -5.00 -8.13 -0.37
N HIS A 91 -5.06 -9.42 -0.04
CA HIS A 91 -4.87 -9.91 1.32
C HIS A 91 -3.95 -11.11 1.33
N ASN A 92 -2.89 -11.06 2.14
CA ASN A 92 -1.85 -12.09 2.25
C ASN A 92 -1.23 -12.48 0.89
N GLY A 93 -0.94 -11.50 0.04
CA GLY A 93 -0.40 -11.71 -1.30
C GLY A 93 -1.38 -12.24 -2.35
N VAL A 94 -2.63 -12.54 -1.99
CA VAL A 94 -3.66 -12.99 -2.93
C VAL A 94 -4.57 -11.81 -3.28
N ARG A 95 -4.89 -11.69 -4.58
CA ARG A 95 -5.76 -10.64 -5.12
C ARG A 95 -7.17 -11.15 -5.33
N TYR A 96 -8.13 -10.34 -4.89
CA TYR A 96 -9.55 -10.65 -4.84
C TYR A 96 -10.38 -9.53 -5.45
N VAL A 97 -11.56 -9.89 -5.93
CA VAL A 97 -12.59 -8.97 -6.41
C VAL A 97 -13.91 -9.27 -5.70
N ASP A 98 -14.71 -8.24 -5.47
CA ASP A 98 -16.07 -8.39 -4.94
C ASP A 98 -16.95 -9.03 -6.00
N MET A 99 -17.36 -10.27 -5.80
CA MET A 99 -18.06 -11.09 -6.80
C MET A 99 -19.33 -10.43 -7.32
N ASP A 100 -20.11 -9.81 -6.43
CA ASP A 100 -21.41 -9.24 -6.78
C ASP A 100 -21.24 -7.97 -7.61
N ALA A 101 -20.36 -7.07 -7.16
CA ALA A 101 -20.04 -5.86 -7.90
C ALA A 101 -19.31 -6.18 -9.21
N PHE A 102 -18.41 -7.16 -9.21
CA PHE A 102 -17.63 -7.55 -10.38
C PHE A 102 -18.51 -8.20 -11.45
N SER A 103 -19.42 -9.09 -11.04
CA SER A 103 -20.44 -9.68 -11.91
C SER A 103 -21.34 -8.61 -12.52
N PHE A 104 -21.76 -7.61 -11.76
CA PHE A 104 -22.55 -6.50 -12.31
C PHE A 104 -21.78 -5.69 -13.38
N VAL A 105 -20.48 -5.46 -13.18
CA VAL A 105 -19.65 -4.64 -14.08
C VAL A 105 -19.28 -5.39 -15.36
N PHE A 106 -18.91 -6.67 -15.24
CA PHE A 106 -18.33 -7.48 -16.32
C PHE A 106 -19.22 -8.64 -16.78
N GLY A 107 -20.34 -8.92 -16.14
CA GLY A 107 -21.24 -10.01 -16.53
C GLY A 107 -20.67 -11.41 -16.24
N THR A 108 -19.82 -11.56 -15.22
CA THR A 108 -19.28 -12.87 -14.82
C THR A 108 -20.29 -13.67 -13.99
N PRO A 109 -20.20 -15.01 -13.93
CA PRO A 109 -21.06 -15.81 -13.07
C PRO A 109 -20.92 -15.46 -11.57
N THR A 110 -21.98 -15.68 -10.80
CA THR A 110 -22.07 -15.42 -9.34
C THR A 110 -22.12 -16.69 -8.49
N ASP A 111 -22.04 -17.85 -9.14
CA ASP A 111 -22.02 -19.20 -8.56
C ASP A 111 -20.59 -19.72 -8.38
N LEU A 112 -19.63 -18.83 -8.17
CA LEU A 112 -18.23 -19.15 -7.96
C LEU A 112 -17.93 -19.36 -6.46
N ASP A 113 -16.92 -20.19 -6.17
CA ASP A 113 -16.41 -20.36 -4.81
C ASP A 113 -15.88 -19.01 -4.29
N PHE A 114 -16.48 -18.54 -3.20
CA PHE A 114 -16.15 -17.26 -2.60
C PHE A 114 -15.58 -17.41 -1.19
N VAL A 115 -14.80 -16.41 -0.79
CA VAL A 115 -14.20 -16.29 0.53
C VAL A 115 -14.66 -14.98 1.16
N ASN A 116 -14.88 -14.99 2.48
CA ASN A 116 -15.14 -13.77 3.23
C ASN A 116 -13.81 -13.23 3.79
N ILE A 117 -13.47 -12.00 3.42
CA ILE A 117 -12.30 -11.31 3.96
C ILE A 117 -12.74 -10.51 5.20
N PRO A 118 -12.04 -10.60 6.34
CA PRO A 118 -12.34 -9.83 7.54
C PRO A 118 -12.60 -8.34 7.27
N GLY A 119 -13.52 -7.76 8.04
CA GLY A 119 -13.91 -6.34 7.90
C GLY A 119 -15.11 -6.07 6.99
N GLY A 120 -15.82 -7.11 6.51
CA GLY A 120 -17.07 -6.97 5.77
C GLY A 120 -17.78 -8.30 5.51
N ASN A 121 -18.98 -8.24 4.91
CA ASN A 121 -19.81 -9.40 4.53
C ASN A 121 -19.85 -9.62 3.01
N GLU A 122 -18.96 -8.94 2.27
CA GLU A 122 -18.90 -9.02 0.81
C GLU A 122 -18.27 -10.35 0.39
N ARG A 123 -18.73 -10.92 -0.72
CA ARG A 123 -18.27 -12.21 -1.24
C ARG A 123 -17.10 -12.00 -2.18
N PHE A 124 -15.91 -12.45 -1.80
CA PHE A 124 -14.71 -12.27 -2.63
C PHE A 124 -14.35 -13.50 -3.42
N VAL A 125 -13.95 -13.30 -4.67
CA VAL A 125 -13.41 -14.34 -5.54
C VAL A 125 -11.99 -13.95 -5.94
N THR A 126 -11.10 -14.92 -6.08
CA THR A 126 -9.73 -14.66 -6.52
C THR A 126 -9.69 -14.23 -7.98
N ILE A 127 -8.69 -13.42 -8.35
CA ILE A 127 -8.50 -13.01 -9.75
C ILE A 127 -8.34 -14.23 -10.67
N ASP A 128 -7.65 -15.27 -10.20
CA ASP A 128 -7.37 -16.45 -11.02
C ASP A 128 -8.64 -17.21 -11.41
N THR A 129 -9.67 -17.18 -10.55
CA THR A 129 -10.98 -17.78 -10.86
C THR A 129 -11.74 -16.98 -11.92
N VAL A 130 -11.57 -15.65 -11.98
CA VAL A 130 -12.25 -14.80 -12.98
C VAL A 130 -11.46 -14.62 -14.28
N ARG A 131 -10.15 -14.89 -14.28
CA ARG A 131 -9.26 -14.74 -15.44
C ARG A 131 -9.71 -15.52 -16.69
N PRO A 132 -10.27 -16.75 -16.59
CA PRO A 132 -10.78 -17.48 -17.76
C PRO A 132 -11.87 -16.74 -18.54
N PHE A 133 -12.74 -15.98 -17.87
CA PHE A 133 -13.83 -15.22 -18.51
C PHE A 133 -13.33 -14.03 -19.34
N ALA A 134 -12.06 -13.64 -19.20
CA ALA A 134 -11.46 -12.58 -19.98
C ALA A 134 -11.31 -12.94 -21.47
N LYS A 135 -11.30 -14.24 -21.82
CA LYS A 135 -11.20 -14.70 -23.22
C LYS A 135 -12.36 -14.18 -24.07
N ASP A 136 -13.56 -14.17 -23.49
CA ASP A 136 -14.79 -13.78 -24.17
C ASP A 136 -15.22 -12.33 -23.84
N ASN A 137 -14.49 -11.65 -22.96
CA ASN A 137 -14.82 -10.31 -22.46
C ASN A 137 -13.65 -9.33 -22.58
N LYS A 138 -13.66 -8.55 -23.67
CA LYS A 138 -12.61 -7.54 -23.95
C LYS A 138 -12.46 -6.48 -22.85
N PRO A 139 -13.53 -5.88 -22.30
CA PRO A 139 -13.43 -4.99 -21.14
C PRO A 139 -12.73 -5.62 -19.94
N LEU A 140 -13.05 -6.88 -19.62
CA LEU A 140 -12.41 -7.61 -18.52
C LEU A 140 -10.93 -7.87 -18.79
N ALA A 141 -10.57 -8.28 -20.01
CA ALA A 141 -9.17 -8.45 -20.40
C ALA A 141 -8.36 -7.15 -20.26
N LYS A 142 -8.95 -6.01 -20.65
CA LYS A 142 -8.33 -4.69 -20.48
C LYS A 142 -8.14 -4.35 -19.00
N TRP A 143 -9.15 -4.61 -18.17
CA TRP A 143 -9.06 -4.38 -16.73
C TRP A 143 -7.98 -5.24 -16.08
N LEU A 144 -7.92 -6.53 -16.41
CA LEU A 144 -6.87 -7.44 -15.92
C LEU A 144 -5.48 -7.00 -16.33
N SER A 145 -5.30 -6.45 -17.54
CA SER A 145 -3.98 -5.93 -17.96
C SER A 145 -3.51 -4.75 -17.10
N VAL A 146 -4.44 -3.89 -16.63
CA VAL A 146 -4.11 -2.82 -15.68
C VAL A 146 -3.74 -3.42 -14.33
N VAL A 147 -4.49 -4.41 -13.85
CA VAL A 147 -4.20 -5.07 -12.57
C VAL A 147 -2.86 -5.81 -12.59
N ASP A 148 -2.51 -6.47 -13.68
CA ASP A 148 -1.24 -7.17 -13.83
C ASP A 148 -0.03 -6.20 -13.91
N SER A 149 -0.27 -4.91 -14.20
CA SER A 149 0.76 -3.87 -14.21
C SER A 149 1.04 -3.20 -12.84
N LEU A 150 0.20 -3.48 -11.83
CA LEU A 150 0.33 -3.00 -10.45
C LEU A 150 1.23 -3.92 -9.63
#